data_AF-A0A091N1J9-F1
#
_entry.id   AF-A0A091N1J9-F1
#
_cell.length_a   1.000
_cell.length_b   1.000
_cell.length_c   1.000
_cell.angle_alpha   90.00
_cell.angle_beta   90.00
_cell.angle_gamma   90.00
#
_symmetry.space_group_name_H-M   'P 1'
#
loop_
_entity.id
_entity.type
_entity.pdbx_description
1 polymer ?
#
loop_
_entity_poly.entity_id
_entity_poly.type
_entity_poly.pdbx_seq_one_letter_code
_entity_poly.pdbx_strand_id
1 'polypeptide(L)'
;KIKNILQPSSVDPQTKMVLVSAIYFKGLWEKSFKDEDTQAVPFRVTEQESKPVQMMYQIGSFKVAAIAAEKIKILELPYASEQLSMLVLLPDDVSGLEQLEKKISYEKLTEWTSSSVMEEKKIKVYLPRMKIEEKYNLTSILMSLGITDLFSSSANLSGISSTKSLKMSEAVHEASVEIYEAGSEASGITGDGMEATSVFGEFKVDHPFLFMIKHKPTNSILFFGRCISP
;
A
#
# COMPACT_ATOMS: atom_id res chain seq x y z
N LYS A 1 -2.95 -8.37 15.88
CA LYS A 1 -1.67 -8.37 15.15
C LYS A 1 -0.70 -7.38 15.78
N ILE A 2 -1.14 -6.14 15.98
CA ILE A 2 -0.40 -5.10 16.69
C ILE A 2 -0.33 -5.41 18.20
N LYS A 3 0.87 -5.36 18.77
CA LYS A 3 1.16 -5.58 20.20
C LYS A 3 2.29 -4.63 20.63
N ASN A 4 2.29 -4.21 21.90
CA ASN A 4 3.38 -3.39 22.47
C ASN A 4 3.64 -2.08 21.69
N ILE A 5 2.57 -1.34 21.38
CA ILE A 5 2.67 -0.05 20.65
C ILE A 5 3.46 0.99 21.44
N LEU A 6 3.36 0.98 22.77
CA LEU A 6 4.23 1.82 23.61
C LEU A 6 5.38 0.94 24.12
N GLN A 7 6.61 1.41 23.92
CA GLN A 7 7.78 0.72 24.43
C GLN A 7 7.89 0.94 25.95
N PRO A 8 8.48 0.01 26.71
CA PRO A 8 8.81 0.26 28.10
C PRO A 8 9.60 1.57 28.25
N SER A 9 9.21 2.42 29.20
CA SER A 9 9.79 3.75 29.43
C SER A 9 9.46 4.83 28.39
N SER A 10 8.56 4.58 27.42
CA SER A 10 8.02 5.66 26.58
C SER A 10 7.05 6.57 27.34
N VAL A 11 6.53 6.07 28.47
CA VAL A 11 5.71 6.82 29.43
C VAL A 11 6.39 6.89 30.80
N ASP A 12 6.28 8.05 31.43
CA ASP A 12 6.85 8.37 32.74
C ASP A 12 5.91 9.30 33.54
N PRO A 13 6.20 9.62 34.82
CA PRO A 13 5.36 10.53 35.60
C PRO A 13 5.25 11.96 35.06
N GLN A 14 6.09 12.37 34.09
CA GLN A 14 6.03 13.68 33.45
C GLN A 14 5.15 13.70 32.20
N THR A 15 4.82 12.53 31.66
CA THR A 15 3.95 12.35 30.50
C THR A 15 2.59 13.00 30.73
N LYS A 16 2.16 13.86 29.80
CA LYS A 16 0.91 14.63 29.90
C LYS A 16 -0.23 14.02 29.09
N MET A 17 0.06 13.60 27.86
CA MET A 17 -0.91 13.00 26.94
C MET A 17 -0.18 12.21 25.87
N VAL A 18 -0.73 11.06 25.47
CA VAL A 18 -0.17 10.21 24.42
C VAL A 18 -1.24 9.94 23.36
N LEU A 19 -0.89 10.12 22.08
CA LEU A 19 -1.72 9.74 20.95
C LEU A 19 -1.26 8.38 20.42
N VAL A 20 -2.16 7.41 20.41
CA VAL A 20 -1.93 6.10 19.81
C VAL A 20 -2.90 5.91 18.66
N SER A 21 -2.35 5.67 17.46
CA SER A 21 -3.12 5.30 16.27
C SER A 21 -2.63 3.94 15.77
N ALA A 22 -3.54 2.98 15.62
CA ALA A 22 -3.21 1.65 15.15
C ALA A 22 -4.24 1.17 14.14
N ILE A 23 -3.78 0.66 13.01
CA ILE A 23 -4.68 0.21 11.94
C ILE A 23 -4.19 -1.10 11.31
N TYR A 24 -5.12 -2.01 11.06
CA TYR A 24 -4.86 -3.29 10.40
C TYR A 24 -5.80 -3.47 9.22
N PHE A 25 -5.27 -3.92 8.09
CA PHE A 25 -6.06 -4.23 6.90
C PHE A 25 -5.86 -5.67 6.44
N LYS A 26 -7.01 -6.31 6.20
CA LYS A 26 -7.13 -7.62 5.55
C LYS A 26 -8.41 -7.63 4.72
N GLY A 27 -8.27 -7.44 3.42
CA GLY A 27 -9.38 -7.50 2.47
C GLY A 27 -9.45 -8.86 1.78
N LEU A 28 -10.62 -9.16 1.21
CA LEU A 28 -10.78 -10.21 0.21
C LEU A 28 -10.78 -9.57 -1.16
N TRP A 29 -10.04 -10.12 -2.12
CA TRP A 29 -10.11 -9.67 -3.52
C TRP A 29 -11.50 -9.87 -4.10
N GLU A 30 -11.89 -9.08 -5.10
CA GLU A 30 -13.06 -9.40 -5.92
C GLU A 30 -12.81 -10.72 -6.66
N LYS A 31 -11.65 -10.82 -7.33
CA LYS A 31 -11.14 -12.03 -8.01
C LYS A 31 -9.95 -12.61 -7.25
N SER A 32 -10.14 -13.75 -6.61
CA SER A 32 -9.13 -14.43 -5.81
C SER A 32 -7.98 -14.94 -6.67
N PHE A 33 -6.79 -15.01 -6.07
CA PHE A 33 -5.72 -15.86 -6.59
C PHE A 33 -5.97 -17.29 -6.10
N LYS A 34 -5.48 -18.30 -6.83
CA LYS A 34 -5.52 -19.68 -6.33
C LYS A 34 -4.23 -20.01 -5.62
N ASP A 35 -4.33 -20.69 -4.47
CA ASP A 35 -3.15 -21.15 -3.73
C ASP A 35 -2.26 -22.09 -4.58
N GLU A 36 -2.86 -22.92 -5.44
CA GLU A 36 -2.15 -23.85 -6.34
C GLU A 36 -1.29 -23.16 -7.40
N ASP A 37 -1.67 -21.93 -7.78
CA ASP A 37 -0.96 -21.11 -8.77
C ASP A 37 0.18 -20.29 -8.14
N THR A 38 0.30 -20.31 -6.81
CA THR A 38 1.34 -19.57 -6.09
C THR A 38 2.65 -20.34 -6.08
N GLN A 39 3.73 -19.67 -6.51
CA GLN A 39 5.05 -20.31 -6.64
C GLN A 39 6.16 -19.42 -6.12
N ALA A 40 7.29 -20.03 -5.75
CA ALA A 40 8.50 -19.30 -5.40
C ALA A 40 9.12 -18.67 -6.66
N VAL A 41 9.15 -17.34 -6.74
CA VAL A 41 9.68 -16.58 -7.88
C VAL A 41 10.72 -15.57 -7.37
N PRO A 42 11.80 -15.29 -8.12
CA PRO A 42 12.75 -14.25 -7.74
C PRO A 42 12.10 -12.86 -7.77
N PHE A 43 12.20 -12.13 -6.65
CA PHE A 43 11.93 -10.70 -6.53
C PHE A 43 13.26 -9.96 -6.54
N ARG A 44 13.47 -9.11 -7.54
CA ARG A 44 14.68 -8.32 -7.77
C ARG A 44 14.66 -7.10 -6.85
N VAL A 45 15.27 -7.21 -5.69
CA VAL A 45 15.39 -6.10 -4.71
C VAL A 45 16.26 -4.98 -5.30
N THR A 46 17.30 -5.37 -6.04
CA THR A 46 18.16 -4.49 -6.84
C THR A 46 18.51 -5.19 -8.15
N GLU A 47 19.26 -4.53 -9.04
CA GLU A 47 19.77 -5.16 -10.28
C GLU A 47 20.70 -6.35 -10.00
N GLN A 48 21.36 -6.39 -8.83
CA GLN A 48 22.32 -7.44 -8.46
C GLN A 48 21.79 -8.41 -7.39
N GLU A 49 20.73 -8.04 -6.66
CA GLU A 49 20.17 -8.83 -5.56
C GLU A 49 18.74 -9.27 -5.87
N SER A 50 18.50 -10.58 -5.77
CA SER A 50 17.17 -11.17 -5.88
C SER A 50 16.88 -12.10 -4.70
N LYS A 51 15.64 -12.14 -4.25
CA LYS A 51 15.17 -13.02 -3.17
C LYS A 51 13.98 -13.84 -3.63
N PRO A 52 13.90 -15.14 -3.30
CA PRO A 52 12.70 -15.92 -3.60
C PRO A 52 11.53 -15.43 -2.74
N VAL A 53 10.39 -15.13 -3.36
CA VAL A 53 9.14 -14.77 -2.68
C VAL A 53 8.00 -15.67 -3.16
N GLN A 54 6.96 -15.82 -2.36
CA GLN A 54 5.73 -16.48 -2.79
C GLN A 54 4.97 -15.52 -3.72
N MET A 55 4.97 -15.81 -5.01
CA MET A 55 4.35 -15.01 -6.05
C MET A 55 3.00 -15.61 -6.41
N MET A 56 1.94 -14.86 -6.13
CA MET A 56 0.57 -15.23 -6.52
C MET A 56 0.41 -14.96 -8.01
N TYR A 57 -0.42 -15.77 -8.67
CA TYR A 57 -0.68 -15.66 -10.10
C TYR A 57 -2.17 -15.78 -10.41
N GLN A 58 -2.66 -14.97 -11.34
CA GLN A 58 -3.95 -15.17 -11.98
C GLN A 58 -4.02 -14.52 -13.37
N ILE A 59 -5.03 -14.89 -14.16
CA ILE A 59 -5.39 -14.21 -15.39
C ILE A 59 -6.78 -13.60 -15.21
N GLY A 60 -6.96 -12.34 -15.56
CA GLY A 60 -8.27 -11.70 -15.46
C GLY A 60 -8.34 -10.37 -16.17
N SER A 61 -9.56 -9.86 -16.34
CA SER A 61 -9.79 -8.48 -16.77
C SER A 61 -9.59 -7.54 -15.59
N PHE A 62 -8.62 -6.62 -15.72
CA PHE A 62 -8.26 -5.61 -14.74
C PHE A 62 -8.03 -4.27 -15.42
N LYS A 63 -8.23 -3.18 -14.67
CA LYS A 63 -7.88 -1.85 -15.16
C LYS A 63 -6.37 -1.64 -15.02
N VAL A 64 -5.76 -1.22 -16.11
CA VAL A 64 -4.32 -0.97 -16.20
C VAL A 64 -4.03 0.32 -16.96
N ALA A 65 -2.93 0.96 -16.61
CA ALA A 65 -2.38 2.09 -17.37
C ALA A 65 -0.88 1.91 -17.55
N ALA A 66 -0.37 2.38 -18.69
CA ALA A 66 1.07 2.50 -18.93
C ALA A 66 1.39 3.98 -19.17
N ILE A 67 2.14 4.58 -18.26
CA ILE A 67 2.49 6.01 -18.31
C ILE A 67 3.90 6.12 -18.88
N ALA A 68 4.01 6.09 -20.21
CA ALA A 68 5.30 6.04 -20.90
C ALA A 68 6.23 7.22 -20.54
N ALA A 69 5.67 8.42 -20.33
CA ALA A 69 6.43 9.60 -19.93
C ALA A 69 7.12 9.46 -18.55
N GLU A 70 6.54 8.63 -17.68
CA GLU A 70 7.02 8.40 -16.32
C GLU A 70 7.70 7.03 -16.14
N LYS A 71 7.68 6.19 -17.19
CA LYS A 71 8.18 4.81 -17.18
C LYS A 71 7.60 3.96 -16.05
N ILE A 72 6.28 4.04 -15.88
CA ILE A 72 5.55 3.25 -14.88
C ILE A 72 4.33 2.58 -15.51
N LYS A 73 3.93 1.47 -14.90
CA LYS A 73 2.65 0.82 -15.12
C LYS A 73 1.83 0.86 -13.85
N ILE A 74 0.52 0.98 -13.99
CA ILE A 74 -0.44 0.99 -12.88
C ILE A 74 -1.43 -0.14 -13.08
N LEU A 75 -1.70 -0.89 -12.02
CA LEU A 75 -2.71 -1.94 -11.96
C LEU A 75 -3.71 -1.62 -10.86
N GLU A 76 -5.00 -1.73 -11.14
CA GLU A 76 -6.06 -1.69 -10.14
C GLU A 76 -6.60 -3.10 -9.87
N LEU A 77 -6.54 -3.52 -8.60
CA LEU A 77 -7.08 -4.77 -8.08
C LEU A 77 -8.25 -4.45 -7.13
N PRO A 78 -9.51 -4.65 -7.55
CA PRO A 78 -10.67 -4.43 -6.68
C PRO A 78 -10.72 -5.45 -5.53
N TYR A 79 -11.12 -4.98 -4.36
CA TYR A 79 -11.55 -5.85 -3.26
C TYR A 79 -13.06 -6.18 -3.40
N ALA A 80 -13.49 -7.22 -2.70
CA ALA A 80 -14.88 -7.66 -2.61
C ALA A 80 -15.81 -6.48 -2.29
N SER A 81 -17.01 -6.46 -2.89
CA SER A 81 -17.99 -5.35 -2.87
C SER A 81 -17.60 -4.11 -3.67
N GLU A 82 -16.42 -4.11 -4.30
CA GLU A 82 -15.93 -3.07 -5.21
C GLU A 82 -15.87 -1.64 -4.64
N GLN A 83 -16.00 -1.45 -3.34
CA GLN A 83 -15.85 -0.14 -2.70
C GLN A 83 -14.39 0.25 -2.47
N LEU A 84 -13.52 -0.75 -2.32
CA LEU A 84 -12.08 -0.57 -2.14
C LEU A 84 -11.33 -1.15 -3.34
N SER A 85 -10.20 -0.53 -3.70
CA SER A 85 -9.24 -1.13 -4.63
C SER A 85 -7.82 -0.90 -4.16
N MET A 86 -6.95 -1.87 -4.46
CA MET A 86 -5.50 -1.70 -4.38
C MET A 86 -5.01 -1.20 -5.74
N LEU A 87 -4.26 -0.10 -5.74
CA LEU A 87 -3.49 0.33 -6.89
C LEU A 87 -2.03 -0.06 -6.68
N VAL A 88 -1.41 -0.67 -7.68
CA VAL A 88 0.02 -0.99 -7.71
C VAL A 88 0.66 -0.12 -8.78
N LEU A 89 1.65 0.70 -8.38
CA LEU A 89 2.46 1.53 -9.28
C LEU A 89 3.84 0.88 -9.37
N LEU A 90 4.11 0.28 -10.53
CA LEU A 90 5.30 -0.48 -10.82
C LEU A 90 6.17 0.28 -11.82
N PRO A 91 7.39 0.70 -11.47
CA PRO A 91 8.36 1.20 -12.44
C PRO A 91 8.66 0.18 -13.55
N ASP A 92 9.05 0.64 -14.74
CA ASP A 92 9.50 -0.29 -15.79
C ASP A 92 10.89 -0.89 -15.49
N ASP A 93 11.75 -0.10 -14.82
CA ASP A 93 13.12 -0.46 -14.44
C ASP A 93 13.21 -0.81 -12.94
N VAL A 94 14.02 -1.80 -12.55
CA VAL A 94 14.14 -2.27 -11.14
C VAL A 94 14.55 -1.15 -10.18
N SER A 95 15.43 -0.25 -10.63
CA SER A 95 15.89 0.92 -9.86
C SER A 95 15.01 2.17 -10.03
N GLY A 96 13.88 2.08 -10.74
CA GLY A 96 13.05 3.24 -11.10
C GLY A 96 12.23 3.84 -9.96
N LEU A 97 12.12 3.14 -8.84
CA LEU A 97 11.25 3.53 -7.72
C LEU A 97 11.62 4.88 -7.10
N GLU A 98 12.91 5.20 -6.98
CA GLU A 98 13.37 6.50 -6.43
C GLU A 98 12.88 7.68 -7.29
N GLN A 99 12.86 7.53 -8.61
CA GLN A 99 12.37 8.56 -9.52
C GLN A 99 10.86 8.72 -9.41
N LEU A 100 10.13 7.62 -9.24
CA LEU A 100 8.69 7.64 -9.00
C LEU A 100 8.36 8.37 -7.69
N GLU A 101 9.06 8.05 -6.59
CA GLU A 101 8.85 8.70 -5.28
C GLU A 101 9.07 10.21 -5.30
N LYS A 102 10.04 10.70 -6.09
CA LYS A 102 10.30 12.15 -6.23
C LYS A 102 9.21 12.89 -7.02
N LYS A 103 8.49 12.18 -7.89
CA LYS A 103 7.50 12.77 -8.80
C LYS A 103 6.06 12.61 -8.32
N ILE A 104 5.81 11.63 -7.45
CA ILE A 104 4.45 11.32 -7.01
C ILE A 104 3.85 12.50 -6.24
N SER A 105 2.65 12.90 -6.64
CA SER A 105 1.84 13.92 -5.97
C SER A 105 0.38 13.53 -6.06
N TYR A 106 -0.48 14.23 -5.33
CA TYR A 106 -1.92 14.00 -5.40
C TYR A 106 -2.47 14.24 -6.82
N GLU A 107 -2.00 15.29 -7.48
CA GLU A 107 -2.40 15.68 -8.84
C GLU A 107 -1.98 14.60 -9.84
N LYS A 108 -0.71 14.16 -9.78
CA LYS A 108 -0.18 13.08 -10.63
C LYS A 108 -0.92 11.77 -10.43
N LEU A 109 -1.19 11.40 -9.17
CA LEU A 109 -1.98 10.21 -8.87
C LEU A 109 -3.39 10.27 -9.45
N THR A 110 -4.05 11.42 -9.33
CA THR A 110 -5.39 11.63 -9.88
C THR A 110 -5.38 11.55 -11.41
N GLU A 111 -4.37 12.14 -12.05
CA GLU A 111 -4.16 12.09 -13.50
C GLU A 111 -3.96 10.64 -13.98
N TRP A 112 -2.96 9.94 -13.42
CA TRP A 112 -2.56 8.60 -13.86
C TRP A 112 -3.62 7.53 -13.58
N THR A 113 -4.49 7.74 -12.59
CA THR A 113 -5.55 6.79 -12.20
C THR A 113 -6.95 7.21 -12.67
N SER A 114 -7.03 8.22 -13.54
CA SER A 114 -8.30 8.68 -14.11
C SER A 114 -8.93 7.62 -15.03
N SER A 115 -10.25 7.67 -15.17
CA SER A 115 -11.01 6.74 -16.04
C SER A 115 -10.66 6.86 -17.53
N SER A 116 -10.11 8.00 -17.96
CA SER A 116 -9.61 8.21 -19.33
C SER A 116 -8.25 7.56 -19.60
N VAL A 117 -7.49 7.23 -18.55
CA VAL A 117 -6.14 6.67 -18.64
C VAL A 117 -6.12 5.18 -18.34
N MET A 118 -6.93 4.74 -17.38
CA MET A 118 -7.03 3.34 -16.97
C MET A 118 -7.95 2.55 -17.90
N GLU A 119 -7.39 1.58 -18.61
CA GLU A 119 -8.11 0.73 -19.57
C GLU A 119 -8.31 -0.68 -19.00
N GLU A 120 -9.49 -1.24 -19.16
CA GLU A 120 -9.75 -2.63 -18.76
C GLU A 120 -9.20 -3.61 -19.81
N LYS A 121 -8.29 -4.50 -19.39
CA LYS A 121 -7.63 -5.47 -20.26
C LYS A 121 -7.54 -6.83 -19.57
N LYS A 122 -7.69 -7.91 -20.37
CA LYS A 122 -7.39 -9.28 -19.92
C LYS A 122 -5.88 -9.49 -19.91
N ILE A 123 -5.29 -9.60 -18.72
CA ILE A 123 -3.84 -9.69 -18.51
C ILE A 123 -3.47 -10.79 -17.51
N LYS A 124 -2.22 -11.24 -17.55
CA LYS A 124 -1.60 -12.04 -16.48
C LYS A 124 -1.16 -11.11 -15.34
N VAL A 125 -1.51 -11.42 -14.11
CA VAL A 125 -1.09 -10.65 -12.93
C VAL A 125 -0.21 -11.54 -12.05
N TYR A 126 0.97 -11.05 -11.71
CA TYR A 126 1.81 -11.64 -10.69
C TYR A 126 2.00 -10.63 -9.56
N LEU A 127 1.62 -11.01 -8.34
CA LEU A 127 1.70 -10.16 -7.16
C LEU A 127 2.27 -10.97 -6.00
N PRO A 128 3.29 -10.49 -5.28
CA PRO A 128 3.84 -11.24 -4.17
C PRO A 128 2.85 -11.26 -3.00
N ARG A 129 2.78 -12.40 -2.28
CA ARG A 129 2.25 -12.41 -0.92
C ARG A 129 3.11 -11.46 -0.09
N MET A 130 2.49 -10.58 0.68
CA MET A 130 3.22 -9.62 1.50
C MET A 130 2.52 -9.39 2.82
N LYS A 131 3.33 -9.17 3.86
CA LYS A 131 2.86 -8.77 5.19
C LYS A 131 3.74 -7.61 5.65
N ILE A 132 3.21 -6.40 5.55
CA ILE A 132 3.93 -5.17 5.91
C ILE A 132 3.41 -4.72 7.27
N GLU A 133 4.32 -4.55 8.23
CA GLU A 133 4.02 -4.10 9.60
C GLU A 133 5.04 -3.02 9.96
N GLU A 134 4.58 -1.77 10.06
CA GLU A 134 5.44 -0.63 10.28
C GLU A 134 4.93 0.24 11.42
N LYS A 135 5.87 0.79 12.19
CA LYS A 135 5.60 1.61 13.36
C LYS A 135 6.41 2.89 13.30
N TYR A 136 5.73 4.02 13.45
CA TYR A 136 6.30 5.35 13.34
C TYR A 136 6.09 6.14 14.63
N ASN A 137 7.13 6.84 15.05
CA ASN A 137 6.99 7.95 15.97
C ASN A 137 6.51 9.17 15.18
N LEU A 138 5.22 9.50 15.31
CA LEU A 138 4.61 10.64 14.63
C LEU A 138 5.08 11.97 15.20
N THR A 139 5.59 12.04 16.43
CA THR A 139 6.06 13.30 17.01
C THR A 139 7.15 13.92 16.15
N SER A 140 8.20 13.19 15.80
CA SER A 140 9.30 13.71 14.97
C SER A 140 8.83 14.08 13.56
N ILE A 141 7.98 13.25 12.96
CA ILE A 141 7.44 13.45 11.61
C ILE A 141 6.58 14.71 11.57
N LEU A 142 5.58 14.83 12.46
CA LEU A 142 4.66 15.97 12.51
C LEU A 142 5.39 17.28 12.83
N MET A 143 6.41 17.23 13.70
CA MET A 143 7.26 18.39 13.96
C MET A 143 8.04 18.83 12.72
N SER A 144 8.60 17.89 11.95
CA SER A 144 9.30 18.21 10.69
C SER A 144 8.37 18.81 9.62
N LEU A 145 7.06 18.50 9.70
CA LEU A 145 6.01 19.08 8.86
C LEU A 145 5.46 20.42 9.39
N GLY A 146 5.98 20.92 10.52
CA GLY A 146 5.63 22.22 11.09
C GLY A 146 4.64 22.20 12.26
N ILE A 147 4.15 21.02 12.67
CA ILE A 147 3.27 20.88 13.84
C ILE A 147 4.14 20.75 15.10
N THR A 148 4.63 21.87 15.60
CA THR A 148 5.58 21.93 16.72
C THR A 148 4.93 22.28 18.05
N ASP A 149 4.02 23.26 18.07
CA ASP A 149 3.37 23.74 19.31
C ASP A 149 2.65 22.63 20.07
N LEU A 150 2.03 21.68 19.36
CA LEU A 150 1.31 20.55 19.94
C LEU A 150 2.16 19.71 20.91
N PHE A 151 3.48 19.62 20.67
CA PHE A 151 4.43 18.81 21.45
C PHE A 151 5.26 19.64 22.45
N SER A 152 4.98 20.94 22.52
CA SER A 152 5.75 21.96 23.21
C SER A 152 5.00 22.52 24.43
N SER A 153 5.67 23.29 25.28
CA SER A 153 5.00 24.08 26.34
C SER A 153 4.15 25.23 25.80
N SER A 154 4.25 25.54 24.50
CA SER A 154 3.38 26.51 23.79
C SER A 154 2.03 25.92 23.38
N ALA A 155 1.79 24.62 23.59
CA ALA A 155 0.54 23.95 23.22
C ALA A 155 -0.69 24.66 23.80
N ASN A 156 -1.63 25.04 22.95
CA ASN A 156 -2.94 25.53 23.38
C ASN A 156 -4.02 24.46 23.18
N LEU A 157 -4.21 23.63 24.21
CA LEU A 157 -5.21 22.55 24.24
C LEU A 157 -6.37 22.87 25.20
N SER A 158 -6.73 24.16 25.31
CA SER A 158 -7.78 24.65 26.22
C SER A 158 -9.16 24.07 25.96
N GLY A 159 -9.44 23.61 24.73
CA GLY A 159 -10.67 22.89 24.39
C GLY A 159 -10.74 21.45 24.93
N ILE A 160 -9.62 20.88 25.36
CA ILE A 160 -9.53 19.53 25.96
C ILE A 160 -9.50 19.64 27.50
N SER A 161 -8.71 20.57 28.03
CA SER A 161 -8.56 20.76 29.47
C SER A 161 -8.26 22.22 29.82
N SER A 162 -8.72 22.67 30.98
CA SER A 162 -8.34 23.97 31.57
C SER A 162 -6.89 24.02 32.06
N THR A 163 -6.18 22.87 32.08
CA THR A 163 -4.79 22.78 32.53
C THR A 163 -3.84 23.39 31.51
N LYS A 164 -3.13 24.46 31.91
CA LYS A 164 -2.21 25.22 31.02
C LYS A 164 -0.96 24.47 30.57
N SER A 165 -0.61 23.37 31.23
CA SER A 165 0.58 22.56 30.91
C SER A 165 0.27 21.32 30.06
N LEU A 166 -0.98 21.17 29.60
CA LEU A 166 -1.37 20.05 28.74
C LEU A 166 -0.71 20.18 27.37
N LYS A 167 0.01 19.14 26.96
CA LYS A 167 0.64 19.00 25.64
C LYS A 167 0.65 17.55 25.21
N MET A 168 0.86 17.30 23.92
CA MET A 168 1.15 15.95 23.44
C MET A 168 2.59 15.58 23.82
N SER A 169 2.75 14.48 24.55
CA SER A 169 4.07 13.98 24.96
C SER A 169 4.64 13.02 23.92
N GLU A 170 3.80 12.16 23.37
CA GLU A 170 4.18 11.19 22.35
C GLU A 170 3.00 10.97 21.40
N ALA A 171 3.29 10.78 20.12
CA ALA A 171 2.33 10.33 19.13
C ALA A 171 2.92 9.14 18.36
N VAL A 172 2.21 8.01 18.34
CA VAL A 172 2.67 6.77 17.71
C VAL A 172 1.62 6.29 16.71
N HIS A 173 2.09 5.85 15.54
CA HIS A 173 1.26 5.19 14.53
C HIS A 173 1.83 3.80 14.20
N GLU A 174 0.98 2.78 14.23
CA GLU A 174 1.34 1.42 13.78
C GLU A 174 0.34 0.94 12.73
N ALA A 175 0.84 0.52 11.58
CA ALA A 175 0.02 0.05 10.47
C ALA A 175 0.45 -1.35 10.05
N SER A 176 -0.53 -2.22 9.77
CA SER A 176 -0.28 -3.58 9.29
C SER A 176 -1.19 -3.90 8.11
N VAL A 177 -0.61 -4.38 7.00
CA VAL A 177 -1.31 -4.79 5.80
C VAL A 177 -0.89 -6.22 5.45
N GLU A 178 -1.88 -7.09 5.19
CA GLU A 178 -1.64 -8.46 4.74
C GLU A 178 -2.32 -8.69 3.38
N ILE A 179 -1.51 -9.05 2.39
CA ILE A 179 -1.92 -9.36 1.03
C ILE A 179 -1.62 -10.83 0.77
N TYR A 180 -2.67 -11.56 0.38
CA TYR A 180 -2.70 -13.00 0.20
C TYR A 180 -3.83 -13.35 -0.79
N GLU A 181 -4.04 -14.63 -1.06
CA GLU A 181 -4.83 -15.14 -2.18
C GLU A 181 -6.31 -14.84 -2.11
N ALA A 182 -6.86 -14.84 -0.89
CA ALA A 182 -8.29 -15.00 -0.71
C ALA A 182 -9.10 -13.87 -1.35
N GLY A 183 -10.19 -14.26 -2.01
CA GLY A 183 -11.14 -13.37 -2.64
C GLY A 183 -12.56 -13.92 -2.55
N SER A 184 -13.53 -13.12 -2.98
CA SER A 184 -14.96 -13.47 -3.00
C SER A 184 -15.31 -14.38 -4.17
N GLU A 185 -14.76 -14.10 -5.35
CA GLU A 185 -14.95 -14.94 -6.54
C GLU A 185 -13.64 -15.63 -6.89
N ALA A 186 -13.68 -16.94 -7.16
CA ALA A 186 -12.52 -17.61 -7.71
C ALA A 186 -12.25 -17.05 -9.11
N SER A 187 -11.03 -16.56 -9.36
CA SER A 187 -10.65 -16.16 -10.72
C SER A 187 -10.90 -17.34 -11.66
N GLY A 188 -11.72 -17.08 -12.69
CA GLY A 188 -12.46 -18.10 -13.42
C GLY A 188 -11.58 -19.25 -13.92
N ILE A 189 -12.02 -20.46 -13.60
CA ILE A 189 -11.63 -21.68 -14.31
C ILE A 189 -12.17 -21.54 -15.74
N THR A 190 -11.38 -20.98 -16.64
CA THR A 190 -11.65 -21.06 -18.08
C THR A 190 -10.50 -21.78 -18.75
N GLY A 191 -10.65 -23.11 -18.79
CA GLY A 191 -10.12 -24.00 -19.83
C GLY A 191 -8.61 -23.95 -20.05
N ASP A 192 -7.95 -24.97 -19.51
CA ASP A 192 -6.56 -25.41 -19.68
C ASP A 192 -6.14 -25.66 -21.16
N GLY A 193 -6.45 -24.76 -22.09
CA GLY A 193 -6.04 -24.94 -23.48
C GLY A 193 -6.55 -23.95 -24.54
N MET A 194 -7.51 -23.06 -24.26
CA MET A 194 -8.09 -22.19 -25.32
C MET A 194 -7.99 -20.68 -25.09
N GLU A 195 -7.85 -20.20 -23.85
CA GLU A 195 -7.91 -18.74 -23.58
C GLU A 195 -6.57 -17.99 -23.59
N ALA A 196 -5.44 -18.71 -23.61
CA ALA A 196 -4.12 -18.08 -23.58
C ALA A 196 -3.82 -17.22 -24.83
N THR A 197 -4.60 -17.38 -25.91
CA THR A 197 -4.39 -16.74 -27.21
C THR A 197 -4.87 -15.29 -27.28
N SER A 198 -5.66 -14.82 -26.31
CA SER A 198 -6.24 -13.46 -26.28
C SER A 198 -5.79 -12.59 -25.08
N VAL A 199 -4.72 -12.98 -24.40
CA VAL A 199 -4.19 -12.24 -23.25
C VAL A 199 -3.25 -11.12 -23.71
N PHE A 200 -3.53 -9.87 -23.32
CA PHE A 200 -2.86 -8.67 -23.83
C PHE A 200 -1.49 -8.37 -23.21
N GLY A 201 -0.95 -9.27 -22.39
CA GLY A 201 0.35 -9.14 -21.75
C GLY A 201 0.33 -9.54 -20.28
N GLU A 202 1.37 -9.11 -19.55
CA GLU A 202 1.52 -9.37 -18.11
C GLU A 202 1.85 -8.11 -17.31
N PHE A 203 1.37 -8.08 -16.07
CA PHE A 203 1.75 -7.15 -15.03
C PHE A 203 2.44 -7.95 -13.92
N LYS A 204 3.78 -7.95 -13.94
CA LYS A 204 4.60 -8.79 -13.07
C LYS A 204 5.29 -7.96 -12.00
N VAL A 205 4.80 -8.03 -10.77
CA VAL A 205 5.32 -7.25 -9.63
C VAL A 205 6.49 -7.99 -8.98
N ASP A 206 7.62 -8.07 -9.68
CA ASP A 206 8.82 -8.82 -9.27
C ASP A 206 10.02 -7.94 -8.88
N HIS A 207 9.78 -6.67 -8.58
CA HIS A 207 10.78 -5.69 -8.14
C HIS A 207 10.08 -4.51 -7.41
N PRO A 208 10.82 -3.62 -6.71
CA PRO A 208 10.24 -2.61 -5.84
C PRO A 208 9.14 -1.75 -6.47
N PHE A 209 8.05 -1.56 -5.72
CA PHE A 209 6.86 -0.86 -6.19
C PHE A 209 6.21 -0.02 -5.07
N LEU A 210 5.35 0.92 -5.48
CA LEU A 210 4.42 1.59 -4.57
C LEU A 210 3.05 0.94 -4.67
N PHE A 211 2.32 0.93 -3.57
CA PHE A 211 0.91 0.56 -3.58
C PHE A 211 0.09 1.49 -2.71
N MET A 212 -1.22 1.51 -2.99
CA MET A 212 -2.19 2.16 -2.13
C MET A 212 -3.50 1.41 -2.11
N ILE A 213 -4.22 1.52 -1.00
CA ILE A 213 -5.60 1.03 -0.87
C ILE A 213 -6.49 2.25 -0.80
N LYS A 214 -7.43 2.34 -1.74
CA LYS A 214 -8.28 3.51 -1.95
C LYS A 214 -9.74 3.16 -1.74
N HIS A 215 -10.49 4.07 -1.12
CA HIS A 215 -11.94 4.05 -1.11
C HIS A 215 -12.46 4.72 -2.39
N LYS A 216 -13.01 3.92 -3.31
CA LYS A 216 -13.45 4.36 -4.64
C LYS A 216 -14.49 5.49 -4.58
N PRO A 217 -15.56 5.44 -3.74
CA PRO A 217 -16.59 6.48 -3.72
C PRO A 217 -16.10 7.88 -3.35
N THR A 218 -15.14 7.99 -2.43
CA THR A 218 -14.63 9.29 -1.94
C THR A 218 -13.25 9.65 -2.49
N ASN A 219 -12.66 8.76 -3.28
CA ASN A 219 -11.26 8.81 -3.71
C ASN A 219 -10.23 8.87 -2.56
N SER A 220 -10.61 8.54 -1.33
CA SER A 220 -9.71 8.64 -0.17
C SER A 220 -8.67 7.52 -0.15
N ILE A 221 -7.42 7.87 0.13
CA ILE A 221 -6.33 6.89 0.33
C ILE A 221 -6.39 6.41 1.78
N LEU A 222 -6.61 5.12 1.98
CA LEU A 222 -6.68 4.48 3.29
C LEU A 222 -5.33 3.96 3.74
N PHE A 223 -4.57 3.40 2.80
CA PHE A 223 -3.20 2.93 3.00
C PHE A 223 -2.33 3.37 1.83
N PHE A 224 -1.09 3.71 2.13
CA PHE A 224 -0.07 3.99 1.14
C PHE A 224 1.23 3.35 1.62
N GLY A 225 1.93 2.67 0.73
CA GLY A 225 3.12 1.93 1.11
C GLY A 225 4.07 1.70 -0.04
N ARG A 226 5.29 1.36 0.35
CA ARG A 226 6.37 0.93 -0.52
C ARG A 226 6.74 -0.50 -0.17
N CYS A 227 6.88 -1.34 -1.19
CA CYS A 227 7.35 -2.70 -1.02
C CYS A 227 8.71 -2.87 -1.71
N ILE A 228 9.78 -2.98 -0.92
CA ILE A 228 11.15 -3.24 -1.42
C ILE A 228 11.48 -4.74 -1.34
N SER A 229 10.96 -5.43 -0.33
CA SER A 229 11.09 -6.87 -0.11
C SER A 229 9.78 -7.36 0.50
N PRO A 230 8.94 -8.10 -0.25
CA PRO A 230 7.66 -8.62 0.21
C PRO A 230 7.71 -9.51 1.46
#